data_AF-A0A6P1DVY5-F1
#
_entry.id   AF-A0A6P1DVY5-F1
#
_cell.length_a   1.000
_cell.length_b   1.000
_cell.length_c   1.000
_cell.angle_alpha   90.00
_cell.angle_beta   90.00
_cell.angle_gamma   90.00
#
_symmetry.space_group_name_H-M   'P 1'
#
loop_
_entity.id
_entity.type
_entity.pdbx_description
1 polymer ?
#
loop_
_entity_poly.entity_id
_entity_poly.type
_entity_poly.pdbx_seq_one_letter_code
_entity_poly.pdbx_strand_id
1 'polypeptide(L)'
;MTAEIQDKPTLQQRHDMIALAAYYLAEQRAFAPGGADKDWLEAEETIDAMIADRLLSRTTALETGRRLIRNALVLPDHEQA
;
A
#
# COMPACT_ATOMS: atom_id res chain seq x y z
N MET A 1 -0.71 -7.61 24.68
CA MET A 1 -0.46 -8.09 23.31
C MET A 1 -0.39 -6.87 22.42
N THR A 2 0.81 -6.29 22.28
CA THR A 2 1.09 -5.08 21.52
C THR A 2 0.89 -5.38 20.05
N ALA A 3 -0.26 -4.99 19.49
CA ALA A 3 -0.51 -5.08 18.07
C ALA A 3 0.50 -4.16 17.38
N GLU A 4 1.50 -4.79 16.76
CA GLU A 4 2.50 -4.13 15.94
C GLU A 4 1.76 -3.29 14.91
N ILE A 5 2.07 -2.00 14.84
CA ILE A 5 1.66 -1.13 13.73
C ILE A 5 2.49 -1.59 12.52
N GLN A 6 2.18 -2.78 12.00
CA GLN A 6 2.85 -3.35 10.85
C GLN A 6 2.21 -2.72 9.62
N ASP A 7 2.86 -1.67 9.13
CA ASP A 7 2.38 -0.88 8.01
C ASP A 7 2.36 -1.65 6.68
N LYS A 8 3.21 -2.68 6.59
CA LYS A 8 3.30 -3.60 5.48
C LYS A 8 2.47 -4.86 5.79
N PRO A 9 1.59 -5.30 4.88
CA PRO A 9 0.86 -6.55 5.07
C PRO A 9 1.84 -7.71 5.24
N THR A 10 1.49 -8.63 6.14
CA THR A 10 2.23 -9.88 6.29
C THR A 10 2.11 -10.72 5.00
N LEU A 11 3.00 -11.71 4.83
CA LEU A 11 2.94 -12.62 3.68
C LEU A 11 1.57 -13.32 3.58
N GLN A 12 1.01 -13.71 4.72
CA GLN A 12 -0.32 -14.34 4.77
C GLN A 12 -1.41 -13.37 4.31
N GLN A 13 -1.42 -12.15 4.83
CA GLN A 13 -2.40 -11.13 4.44
C GLN A 13 -2.30 -10.79 2.95
N ARG A 14 -1.07 -10.67 2.41
CA ARG A 14 -0.85 -10.49 0.97
C ARG A 14 -1.45 -11.66 0.18
N HIS A 15 -1.18 -12.89 0.60
CA HIS A 15 -1.70 -14.09 -0.05
C HIS A 15 -3.24 -14.15 -0.02
N ASP A 16 -3.87 -13.84 1.12
CA ASP A 16 -5.33 -13.80 1.24
C ASP A 16 -5.96 -12.74 0.32
N MET A 17 -5.32 -11.57 0.18
CA MET A 17 -5.74 -10.53 -0.76
C MET A 17 -5.63 -10.97 -2.22
N ILE A 18 -4.53 -11.64 -2.58
CA ILE A 18 -4.31 -12.18 -3.94
C ILE A 18 -5.36 -13.25 -4.25
N ALA A 19 -5.56 -14.21 -3.34
CA ALA A 19 -6.53 -15.28 -3.52
C ALA A 19 -7.96 -14.74 -3.71
N LEU A 20 -8.34 -13.73 -2.93
CA LEU A 20 -9.63 -13.07 -3.06
C LEU A 20 -9.77 -12.33 -4.40
N ALA A 21 -8.74 -11.60 -4.83
CA ALA A 21 -8.74 -10.91 -6.13
C ALA A 21 -8.81 -11.89 -7.30
N ALA A 22 -8.04 -12.98 -7.26
CA ALA A 22 -8.07 -14.04 -8.27
C ALA A 22 -9.45 -14.72 -8.34
N TYR A 23 -10.10 -14.93 -7.19
CA TYR A 23 -11.47 -15.44 -7.13
C TYR A 23 -12.44 -14.50 -7.84
N TYR A 24 -12.36 -13.18 -7.61
CA TYR A 24 -13.22 -12.20 -8.28
C TYR A 24 -12.97 -12.14 -9.79
N LEU A 25 -11.72 -12.25 -10.23
CA LEU A 25 -11.38 -12.31 -11.65
C LEU A 25 -11.96 -13.57 -12.30
N ALA A 26 -11.83 -14.73 -11.65
CA ALA A 26 -12.45 -15.95 -12.12
C ALA A 26 -13.99 -15.83 -12.15
N GLU A 27 -14.61 -15.19 -11.15
CA GLU A 27 -16.06 -14.94 -11.10
C GLU A 27 -16.54 -14.06 -12.26
N GLN A 28 -15.82 -12.97 -12.59
CA GLN A 28 -16.13 -12.12 -13.76
C GLN A 28 -16.09 -12.89 -15.08
N ARG A 29 -15.36 -14.00 -15.12
CA ARG A 29 -15.20 -14.89 -16.26
C ARG A 29 -16.17 -16.07 -16.22
N ALA A 30 -17.13 -16.06 -15.30
CA ALA A 30 -18.02 -17.18 -15.00
C ALA A 30 -17.26 -18.48 -14.74
N PHE A 31 -16.08 -18.39 -14.12
CA PHE A 31 -15.16 -19.49 -13.81
C PHE A 31 -14.77 -20.32 -15.04
N ALA A 32 -14.54 -19.66 -16.18
CA ALA A 32 -14.10 -20.32 -17.40
C ALA A 32 -12.80 -21.15 -17.16
N PRO A 33 -12.72 -22.39 -17.68
CA PRO A 33 -11.58 -23.27 -17.46
C PRO A 33 -10.31 -22.72 -18.13
N GLY A 34 -9.15 -22.95 -17.49
CA GLY A 34 -7.85 -22.51 -17.99
C GLY A 34 -7.54 -21.01 -17.78
N GLY A 35 -8.38 -20.29 -17.03
CA GLY A 35 -8.15 -18.90 -16.64
C GLY A 35 -7.36 -18.72 -15.35
N ALA A 36 -7.36 -19.73 -14.47
CA ALA A 36 -6.92 -19.60 -13.07
C ALA A 36 -5.49 -19.07 -12.91
N ASP A 37 -4.52 -19.56 -13.69
CA ASP A 37 -3.13 -19.08 -13.60
C ASP A 37 -3.01 -17.60 -14.01
N LYS A 38 -3.80 -17.16 -15.00
CA LYS A 38 -3.85 -15.76 -15.44
C LYS A 38 -4.54 -14.88 -14.41
N ASP A 39 -5.65 -15.37 -13.85
CA ASP A 39 -6.39 -14.67 -12.81
C ASP A 39 -5.53 -14.49 -11.56
N TRP A 40 -4.71 -15.49 -11.21
CA TRP A 40 -3.74 -15.38 -10.13
C TRP A 40 -2.64 -14.36 -10.43
N LEU A 41 -2.01 -14.43 -11.61
CA LEU A 41 -0.95 -13.49 -11.99
C LEU A 41 -1.44 -12.03 -11.99
N GLU A 42 -2.61 -11.78 -12.58
CA GLU A 42 -3.21 -10.44 -12.64
C GLU A 42 -3.60 -9.93 -11.23
N ALA A 43 -4.06 -10.83 -10.36
CA ALA A 43 -4.30 -10.53 -8.95
C ALA A 43 -3.01 -10.18 -8.19
N GLU A 44 -1.92 -10.92 -8.41
CA GLU A 44 -0.61 -10.61 -7.82
C GLU A 44 -0.13 -9.21 -8.19
N GLU A 45 -0.13 -8.89 -9.48
CA GLU A 45 0.29 -7.57 -9.99
C GLU A 45 -0.58 -6.44 -9.42
N THR A 46 -1.90 -6.65 -9.37
CA THR A 46 -2.84 -5.66 -8.84
C THR A 46 -2.63 -5.39 -7.36
N ILE A 47 -2.51 -6.45 -6.55
CA ILE A 47 -2.32 -6.33 -5.10
C ILE A 47 -0.95 -5.73 -4.77
N ASP A 48 0.12 -6.15 -5.46
CA ASP A 48 1.44 -5.56 -5.27
C ASP A 48 1.48 -4.08 -5.64
N ALA A 49 0.83 -3.68 -6.73
CA ALA A 49 0.71 -2.28 -7.12
C ALA A 49 -0.05 -1.46 -6.06
N MET A 50 -1.17 -1.98 -5.54
CA MET A 50 -1.92 -1.32 -4.46
C MET A 50 -1.11 -1.19 -3.17
N ILE A 51 -0.36 -2.22 -2.79
CA ILE A 51 0.50 -2.18 -1.59
C ILE A 51 1.62 -1.16 -1.79
N ALA A 52 2.25 -1.15 -2.96
CA ALA A 52 3.33 -0.21 -3.28
C ALA A 52 2.84 1.24 -3.28
N ASP A 53 1.70 1.52 -3.90
CA ASP A 53 1.08 2.86 -3.91
C ASP A 53 0.77 3.35 -2.49
N ARG A 54 0.17 2.49 -1.66
CA ARG A 54 -0.15 2.81 -0.27
C ARG A 54 1.09 3.14 0.55
N LEU A 55 2.18 2.38 0.37
CA LEU A 55 3.45 2.60 1.04
C LEU A 55 4.13 3.89 0.57
N LEU A 56 4.09 4.18 -0.74
CA LEU A 56 4.64 5.40 -1.32
C LEU A 56 3.89 6.64 -0.83
N SER A 57 2.56 6.63 -0.92
CA SER A 57 1.69 7.72 -0.45
C SER A 57 1.94 8.05 1.03
N ARG A 58 2.12 7.03 1.87
CA ARG A 58 2.46 7.22 3.29
C ARG A 58 3.84 7.82 3.49
N THR A 59 4.84 7.32 2.77
CA THR A 59 6.21 7.83 2.88
C THR A 59 6.25 9.31 2.52
N THR A 60 5.59 9.69 1.42
CA THR A 60 5.46 11.09 0.99
C THR A 60 4.73 11.96 2.02
N ALA A 61 3.64 11.46 2.62
CA ALA A 61 2.90 12.18 3.66
C ALA A 61 3.75 12.40 4.92
N LEU A 62 4.50 11.39 5.36
CA LEU A 62 5.41 11.49 6.50
C LEU A 62 6.58 12.45 6.22
N GLU A 63 7.15 12.40 5.02
CA GLU A 63 8.23 13.32 4.62
C GLU A 63 7.75 14.77 4.59
N THR A 64 6.56 15.00 4.01
CA THR A 64 5.91 16.31 3.99
C THR A 64 5.68 16.83 5.41
N GLY A 65 5.10 16.00 6.29
CA GLY A 65 4.90 16.36 7.69
C GLY A 65 6.20 16.68 8.42
N ARG A 66 7.25 15.87 8.22
CA ARG A 66 8.58 16.11 8.81
C ARG A 66 9.18 17.43 8.34
N ARG A 67 9.03 17.78 7.06
CA ARG A 67 9.51 19.05 6.51
C ARG A 67 8.76 20.23 7.12
N LEU A 68 7.45 20.12 7.28
CA LEU A 68 6.64 21.16 7.92
C LEU A 68 7.04 21.38 9.37
N ILE A 69 7.23 20.31 10.16
CA ILE A 69 7.70 20.42 11.55
C ILE A 69 9.09 21.05 11.60
N ARG A 70 10.02 20.63 10.73
CA ARG A 70 11.36 21.22 10.66
C ARG A 70 11.31 22.72 10.38
N ASN A 71 10.51 23.14 9.40
CA ASN A 71 10.33 24.55 9.06
C ASN A 71 9.65 25.33 10.20
N ALA A 72 8.71 24.72 10.93
CA ALA A 72 8.01 25.36 12.04
C ALA A 72 8.88 25.49 13.31
N LEU A 73 9.83 24.57 13.52
CA LEU A 73 10.78 24.61 14.64
C LEU A 73 11.98 25.51 14.36
N VAL A 74 12.37 25.67 13.09
CA VAL A 74 13.26 26.74 12.66
C VAL A 74 12.43 28.02 12.63
N LEU A 75 12.25 28.62 13.81
CA LEU A 75 11.72 29.98 13.90
C LEU A 75 12.45 30.86 12.88
N PRO A 76 11.75 31.64 12.04
CA PRO A 76 12.41 32.75 11.38
C PRO A 76 12.97 33.62 12.51
N ASP A 77 14.28 33.62 12.64
CA ASP A 77 15.01 34.59 13.43
C ASP A 77 14.65 35.95 12.82
N HIS A 78 13.60 36.58 13.34
CA HIS A 78 13.33 37.98 13.10
C HIS A 78 14.35 38.77 13.92
N GLU A 79 15.63 38.60 13.61
CA GLU A 79 16.66 39.55 13.97
C GLU A 79 16.54 40.73 13.02
N GLN A 80 15.92 41.78 13.57
CA GLN A 80 16.32 43.19 13.45
C GLN A 80 16.37 43.80 12.03
N ALA A 81 15.41 44.68 11.75
CA ALA A 81 15.68 46.02 11.23
C ALA A 81 14.47 46.94 11.51
#